data_AF-A0A845G743-F1
#
_entry.id   AF-A0A845G743-F1
#
_cell.length_a   1.000
_cell.length_b   1.000
_cell.length_c   1.000
_cell.angle_alpha   90.00
_cell.angle_beta   90.00
_cell.angle_gamma   90.00
#
_symmetry.space_group_name_H-M   'P 1'
#
loop_
_entity.id
_entity.type
_entity.pdbx_description
1 polymer ?
#
loop_
_entity_poly.entity_id
_entity_poly.type
_entity_poly.pdbx_seq_one_letter_code
_entity_poly.pdbx_strand_id
1 'polypeptide(L)'
;LARGEALVRNGDPSKKIPACVACHGSALTGVAPAIPGLVGLPSDYINAQFGAWKNKVRRAAAPDCMAEIANRLTPADVAAVSGWLSKQTPDAAARPGAADSIALPLPLNCGSVPAP
;
A
#
# COMPACT_ATOMS: atom_id res chain seq x y z
N LEU A 1 12.86 10.54 4.78
CA LEU A 1 12.87 9.51 3.71
C LEU A 1 13.12 8.11 4.25
N ALA A 2 14.16 7.88 5.07
CA ALA A 2 14.48 6.56 5.62
C ALA A 2 13.31 5.82 6.31
N ARG A 3 12.49 6.52 7.11
CA ARG A 3 11.29 5.91 7.73
C ARG A 3 10.25 5.45 6.71
N GLY A 4 10.01 6.23 5.66
CA GLY A 4 9.08 5.87 4.59
C GLY A 4 9.54 4.63 3.84
N GLU A 5 10.82 4.59 3.50
CA GLU A 5 11.44 3.41 2.88
C GLU A 5 11.31 2.16 3.75
N ALA A 6 11.64 2.27 5.04
CA ALA A 6 11.56 1.16 5.97
C ALA A 6 10.14 0.58 6.06
N LEU A 7 9.12 1.45 6.16
CA LEU A 7 7.72 1.01 6.15
C LEU A 7 7.32 0.36 4.82
N VAL A 8 7.73 0.94 3.69
CA VAL A 8 7.36 0.42 2.37
C VAL A 8 8.01 -0.93 2.08
N ARG A 9 9.30 -1.08 2.40
CA ARG A 9 10.07 -2.29 2.08
C ARG A 9 9.98 -3.39 3.13
N ASN A 10 9.89 -3.02 4.41
CA ASN A 10 10.04 -3.95 5.53
C ASN A 10 8.82 -3.95 6.48
N GLY A 11 7.98 -2.92 6.41
CA GLY A 11 6.89 -2.74 7.36
C GLY A 11 7.38 -2.30 8.74
N ASP A 12 6.53 -2.52 9.75
CA ASP A 12 6.80 -2.28 11.16
C ASP A 12 6.07 -3.34 12.00
N PRO A 13 6.75 -4.42 12.40
CA PRO A 13 6.15 -5.51 13.18
C PRO A 13 5.57 -5.05 14.52
N SER A 14 6.17 -4.03 15.16
CA SER A 14 5.69 -3.50 16.45
C SER A 14 4.30 -2.86 16.33
N LYS A 15 3.99 -2.31 15.16
CA LYS A 15 2.68 -1.75 14.81
C LYS A 15 1.80 -2.72 14.03
N LYS A 16 2.27 -3.96 13.81
CA LYS A 16 1.66 -4.97 12.94
C LYS A 16 1.46 -4.44 11.51
N ILE A 17 2.37 -3.63 10.99
CA ILE A 17 2.30 -3.13 9.61
C ILE A 17 3.17 -4.06 8.75
N PRO A 18 2.62 -4.87 7.83
CA PRO A 18 3.45 -5.55 6.84
C PRO A 18 4.09 -4.55 5.87
N ALA A 19 5.11 -5.00 5.16
CA ALA A 19 5.70 -4.22 4.08
C ALA A 19 4.66 -3.94 2.98
N CYS A 20 4.61 -2.71 2.48
CA CYS A 20 3.68 -2.34 1.40
C CYS A 20 3.91 -3.18 0.13
N VAL A 21 5.17 -3.50 -0.16
CA VAL A 21 5.57 -4.35 -1.30
C VAL A 21 4.98 -5.77 -1.24
N ALA A 22 4.58 -6.25 -0.06
CA ALA A 22 4.02 -7.60 0.09
C ALA A 22 2.64 -7.75 -0.59
N CYS A 23 1.90 -6.64 -0.76
CA CYS A 23 0.64 -6.63 -1.49
C CYS A 23 0.78 -5.85 -2.80
N HIS A 24 1.39 -4.66 -2.78
CA HIS A 24 1.45 -3.76 -3.94
C HIS A 24 2.50 -4.14 -5.00
N GLY A 25 3.13 -5.31 -4.84
CA GLY A 25 4.20 -5.80 -5.69
C GLY A 25 5.57 -5.24 -5.32
N SER A 26 6.63 -5.97 -5.66
CA SER A 26 8.02 -5.59 -5.37
C SER A 26 8.41 -4.25 -6.02
N ALA A 27 7.89 -3.99 -7.21
CA ALA A 27 8.06 -2.74 -7.96
C ALA A 27 7.03 -1.66 -7.59
N LEU A 28 6.07 -1.97 -6.70
CA LEU A 28 4.99 -1.08 -6.26
C LEU A 28 4.09 -0.59 -7.42
N THR A 29 4.06 -1.33 -8.53
CA THR A 29 3.23 -1.03 -9.72
C THR A 29 1.81 -1.57 -9.59
N GLY A 30 1.50 -2.26 -8.49
CA GLY A 30 0.21 -2.90 -8.24
C GLY A 30 0.17 -4.33 -8.77
N VAL A 31 -0.94 -5.01 -8.47
CA VAL A 31 -1.21 -6.39 -8.88
C VAL A 31 -2.66 -6.49 -9.35
N ALA A 32 -2.85 -6.92 -10.59
CA ALA A 32 -4.16 -7.08 -11.17
C ALA A 32 -4.90 -8.29 -10.56
N PRO A 33 -6.24 -8.22 -10.42
CA PRO A 33 -7.12 -7.10 -10.80
C PRO A 33 -7.34 -6.06 -9.69
N ALA A 34 -6.87 -6.30 -8.47
CA ALA A 34 -7.44 -5.66 -7.28
C ALA A 34 -6.52 -4.71 -6.51
N ILE A 35 -5.20 -4.82 -6.66
CA ILE A 35 -4.24 -4.06 -5.85
C ILE A 35 -3.64 -2.93 -6.70
N PRO A 36 -3.86 -1.66 -6.35
CA PRO A 36 -3.39 -0.54 -7.17
C PRO A 36 -1.88 -0.32 -7.04
N GLY A 37 -1.29 0.32 -8.05
CA GLY A 37 0.08 0.83 -7.98
C GLY A 37 0.21 2.03 -7.03
N LEU A 38 1.40 2.21 -6.47
CA LEU A 38 1.72 3.27 -5.51
C LEU A 38 2.79 4.26 -6.01
N VAL A 39 3.53 3.91 -7.06
CA VAL A 39 4.59 4.75 -7.64
C VAL A 39 4.04 5.68 -8.72
N GLY A 40 4.67 6.86 -8.89
CA GLY A 40 4.20 7.90 -9.82
C GLY A 40 3.02 8.74 -9.30
N LEU A 41 2.49 8.42 -8.12
CA LEU A 41 1.41 9.20 -7.49
C LEU A 41 1.98 10.40 -6.70
N PRO A 42 1.32 11.58 -6.76
CA PRO A 42 1.72 12.73 -5.93
C PRO A 42 1.61 12.43 -4.43
N SER A 43 2.53 12.96 -3.62
CA SER A 43 2.53 12.75 -2.16
C SER A 43 1.19 13.17 -1.52
N ASP A 44 0.62 14.30 -1.94
CA ASP A 44 -0.64 14.80 -1.39
C ASP A 44 -1.82 13.89 -1.72
N TYR A 45 -1.81 13.28 -2.91
CA TYR A 45 -2.81 12.27 -3.27
C TYR A 45 -2.74 11.07 -2.33
N ILE A 46 -1.54 10.52 -2.11
CA ILE A 46 -1.33 9.35 -1.24
C ILE A 46 -1.73 9.68 0.21
N ASN A 47 -1.30 10.83 0.73
CA ASN A 47 -1.70 11.33 2.06
C ASN A 47 -3.22 11.44 2.18
N ALA A 48 -3.88 12.01 1.17
CA ALA A 48 -5.33 12.15 1.16
C ALA A 48 -6.04 10.79 1.16
N GLN A 49 -5.50 9.77 0.50
CA GLN A 49 -6.10 8.43 0.53
C GLN A 49 -6.09 7.83 1.94
N PHE A 50 -4.95 7.91 2.65
CA PHE A 50 -4.86 7.46 4.04
C PHE A 50 -5.79 8.26 4.96
N GLY A 51 -5.88 9.58 4.79
CA GLY A 51 -6.83 10.43 5.52
C GLY A 51 -8.29 10.02 5.26
N ALA A 52 -8.63 9.71 4.01
CA ALA A 52 -9.98 9.29 3.64
C ALA A 52 -10.37 7.94 4.27
N TRP A 53 -9.44 6.98 4.39
CA TRP A 53 -9.68 5.74 5.14
C TRP A 53 -9.86 5.98 6.64
N LYS A 54 -8.95 6.75 7.26
CA LYS A 54 -9.05 7.10 8.69
C LYS A 54 -10.38 7.78 9.05
N ASN A 55 -10.88 8.62 8.14
CA ASN A 55 -12.15 9.34 8.29
C ASN A 55 -13.35 8.57 7.74
N LYS A 56 -13.18 7.32 7.30
CA LYS A 56 -14.23 6.44 6.74
C LYS A 56 -14.93 6.97 5.48
N VAL A 57 -14.36 7.98 4.82
CA VAL A 57 -14.81 8.50 3.52
C VAL A 57 -14.47 7.51 2.40
N ARG A 58 -13.30 6.87 2.48
CA ARG A 58 -12.87 5.79 1.58
C ARG A 58 -13.04 4.42 2.25
N ARG A 59 -13.55 3.45 1.49
CA ARG A 59 -13.74 2.04 1.89
C ARG A 59 -13.44 1.12 0.71
N ALA A 60 -12.86 -0.04 0.97
CA ALA A 60 -12.69 -1.16 0.04
C ALA A 60 -13.63 -2.32 0.39
N ALA A 61 -13.61 -3.40 -0.39
CA ALA A 61 -14.42 -4.58 -0.12
C ALA A 61 -14.00 -5.23 1.20
N ALA A 62 -14.98 -5.58 2.03
CA ALA A 62 -14.72 -6.22 3.32
C ALA A 62 -14.21 -7.66 3.13
N PRO A 63 -13.19 -8.11 3.90
CA PRO A 63 -12.42 -7.35 4.89
C PRO A 63 -11.50 -6.27 4.27
N ASP A 64 -11.59 -5.03 4.76
CA ASP A 64 -10.84 -3.89 4.22
C ASP A 64 -9.45 -3.78 4.86
N CYS A 65 -8.50 -4.49 4.27
CA CYS A 65 -7.13 -4.50 4.75
C CYS A 65 -6.45 -3.12 4.69
N MET A 66 -6.78 -2.25 3.73
CA MET A 66 -6.16 -0.93 3.66
C MET A 66 -6.71 0.03 4.71
N ALA A 67 -7.99 -0.07 5.09
CA ALA A 67 -8.50 0.64 6.25
C ALA A 67 -7.78 0.21 7.54
N GLU A 68 -7.49 -1.08 7.70
CA GLU A 68 -6.73 -1.59 8.83
C GLU A 68 -5.29 -1.05 8.86
N ILE A 69 -4.59 -1.05 7.73
CA ILE A 69 -3.24 -0.44 7.60
C ILE A 69 -3.28 1.05 7.90
N ALA A 70 -4.23 1.79 7.32
CA ALA A 70 -4.40 3.22 7.53
C ALA A 70 -4.61 3.55 9.02
N ASN A 71 -5.31 2.70 9.77
CA ASN A 71 -5.53 2.89 11.20
C ASN A 71 -4.28 2.61 12.04
N ARG A 72 -3.39 1.71 11.60
CA ARG A 72 -2.11 1.39 12.29
C ARG A 72 -1.03 2.45 12.08
N LEU A 73 -1.07 3.20 10.97
CA LEU A 73 -0.10 4.25 10.66
C LEU A 73 -0.37 5.52 11.47
N THR A 74 0.67 6.10 12.07
CA THR A 74 0.59 7.46 12.65
C THR A 74 0.57 8.52 11.55
N PRO A 75 0.15 9.77 11.83
CA PRO A 75 0.24 10.86 10.85
C PRO A 75 1.68 11.07 10.31
N ALA A 76 2.68 10.90 11.17
CA ALA A 76 4.09 10.97 10.77
C ALA A 76 4.50 9.82 9.86
N ASP A 77 3.99 8.59 10.11
CA ASP A 77 4.23 7.45 9.22
C ASP A 77 3.59 7.67 7.85
N VAL A 78 2.36 8.18 7.80
CA VAL A 78 1.65 8.52 6.56
C VAL A 78 2.45 9.53 5.74
N ALA A 79 2.88 10.63 6.36
CA ALA A 79 3.70 11.64 5.69
C ALA A 79 5.04 11.07 5.19
N ALA A 80 5.68 10.19 5.98
CA ALA A 80 6.92 9.53 5.59
C ALA A 80 6.75 8.60 4.40
N VAL A 81 5.70 7.77 4.39
CA VAL A 81 5.39 6.84 3.29
C VAL A 81 5.03 7.59 2.01
N SER A 82 4.12 8.55 2.08
CA SER A 82 3.70 9.35 0.91
C SER A 82 4.87 10.12 0.30
N GLY A 83 5.69 10.77 1.13
CA GLY A 83 6.83 11.55 0.66
C GLY A 83 7.99 10.70 0.12
N TRP A 84 8.07 9.42 0.49
CA TRP A 84 9.01 8.48 -0.12
C TRP A 84 8.45 7.93 -1.44
N LEU A 85 7.21 7.44 -1.46
CA LEU A 85 6.57 6.88 -2.65
C LEU A 85 6.50 7.86 -3.82
N SER A 86 6.21 9.15 -3.55
CA SER A 86 6.12 10.16 -4.60
C SER A 86 7.46 10.48 -5.28
N LYS A 87 8.58 10.04 -4.70
CA LYS A 87 9.92 10.19 -5.27
C LYS A 87 10.35 8.97 -6.09
N GLN A 88 9.57 7.90 -6.04
CA GLN A 88 9.84 6.70 -6.83
C GLN A 88 9.32 6.92 -8.24
N THR A 89 10.24 6.91 -9.19
CA THR A 89 9.91 7.01 -10.62
C THR A 89 9.48 5.63 -11.11
N PRO A 90 8.23 5.43 -11.58
CA PRO A 90 7.87 4.21 -12.28
C PRO A 90 8.65 4.13 -13.58
N ASP A 91 9.03 2.92 -13.98
CA ASP A 91 9.44 2.66 -15.36
C ASP A 91 8.30 3.09 -16.32
N ALA A 92 8.64 3.68 -17.46
CA ALA A 92 7.65 4.03 -18.49
C ALA A 92 6.89 2.79 -19.00
N ALA A 93 7.51 1.60 -18.92
CA ALA A 93 6.87 0.32 -19.24
C ALA A 93 6.17 -0.35 -18.03
N ALA A 94 6.11 0.30 -16.87
CA ALA A 94 5.54 -0.26 -15.66
C ALA A 94 4.08 -0.69 -15.86
N ARG A 95 3.80 -1.96 -15.52
CA ARG A 95 2.47 -2.54 -15.52
C ARG A 95 2.20 -3.20 -14.16
N PRO A 96 0.94 -3.30 -13.72
CA PRO A 96 0.60 -4.14 -12.59
C PRO A 96 1.05 -5.58 -12.85
N GLY A 97 1.56 -6.26 -11.82
CA GLY A 97 1.85 -7.69 -11.89
C GLY A 97 0.58 -8.53 -12.05
N ALA A 98 0.72 -9.76 -12.54
CA ALA A 98 -0.37 -10.75 -12.51
C ALA A 98 -0.63 -11.23 -11.08
N ALA A 99 -1.79 -11.84 -10.81
CA ALA A 99 -2.21 -12.23 -9.45
C ALA A 99 -1.22 -13.19 -8.75
N ASP A 100 -0.50 -14.00 -9.53
CA ASP A 100 0.54 -14.95 -9.09
C ASP A 100 1.92 -14.30 -8.83
N SER A 101 2.06 -12.99 -9.08
CA SER A 101 3.29 -12.23 -8.82
C SER A 101 3.54 -11.90 -7.35
N ILE A 102 2.59 -12.24 -6.47
CA ILE A 102 2.69 -12.06 -5.01
C ILE A 102 2.41 -13.37 -4.29
N ALA A 103 3.04 -13.55 -3.13
CA ALA A 103 2.82 -14.72 -2.30
C ALA A 103 1.45 -14.67 -1.61
N LEU A 104 0.73 -15.79 -1.66
CA LEU A 104 -0.51 -16.02 -0.92
C LEU A 104 -0.27 -17.02 0.24
N PRO A 105 -1.00 -16.90 1.37
CA PRO A 105 -1.99 -15.88 1.65
C PRO A 105 -1.36 -14.50 1.89
N LEU A 106 -2.13 -13.44 1.63
CA LEU A 106 -1.68 -12.08 1.94
C LEU A 106 -1.44 -11.90 3.45
N PRO A 107 -0.58 -10.95 3.87
CA PRO A 107 -0.34 -10.67 5.28
C PRO A 107 -1.59 -10.21 6.06
N LEU A 108 -2.59 -9.66 5.37
CA LEU A 108 -3.90 -9.31 5.91
C LEU A 108 -4.99 -9.87 4.99
N ASN A 109 -6.15 -10.20 5.54
CA ASN A 109 -7.33 -10.56 4.77
C ASN A 109 -7.82 -9.32 3.99
N CYS A 110 -7.75 -9.37 2.67
CA CYS A 110 -8.22 -8.31 1.78
C CYS A 110 -9.41 -8.82 0.95
N GLY A 111 -10.62 -8.34 1.22
CA GLY A 111 -11.83 -8.75 0.49
C GLY A 111 -11.86 -8.30 -0.98
N SER A 112 -11.01 -7.36 -1.35
CA SER A 112 -10.82 -6.95 -2.75
C SER A 112 -10.04 -7.98 -3.57
N VAL A 113 -9.27 -8.86 -2.92
CA VAL A 113 -8.46 -9.87 -3.61
C VAL A 113 -9.27 -11.17 -3.63
N PRO A 114 -9.48 -11.80 -4.81
CA PRO A 114 -10.19 -13.07 -4.89
C PRO A 114 -9.55 -14.09 -3.94
N ALA A 115 -10.39 -14.86 -3.25
CA ALA A 115 -9.90 -16.02 -2.52
C ALA A 115 -9.22 -16.99 -3.51
N PRO A 116 -8.12 -17.66 -3.11
CA PRO A 116 -7.53 -18.71 -3.92
C PRO A 116 -8.51 -19.86 -4.18
#